data_AF-A0A929U6G9-F1
#
_entry.id   AF-A0A929U6G9-F1
#
_cell.length_a   1.000
_cell.length_b   1.000
_cell.length_c   1.000
_cell.angle_alpha   90.00
_cell.angle_beta   90.00
_cell.angle_gamma   90.00
#
_symmetry.space_group_name_H-M   'P 1'
#
loop_
_entity.id
_entity.type
_entity.pdbx_description
1 polymer ?
#
loop_
_entity_poly.entity_id
_entity_poly.type
_entity_poly.pdbx_seq_one_letter_code
_entity_poly.pdbx_strand_id
1 'polypeptide(L)'
;MIIVKMNDSSVECSIAASELKEIGLTPEALMNGEKNGIVFLDQMNQEIREQLGYNPDREVLLMSRNMAPDGSFHIYAIKMTNEDIQAAGERIREAAYSMLEKVSQDKLNAITSLSGKAKGEALGKLFSEISEDVNRVYTREQH
;
A
#
# COMPACT_ATOMS: atom_id res chain seq x y z
N MET A 1 15.46 -8.11 17.62
CA MET A 1 14.91 -7.47 16.42
C MET A 1 15.09 -8.46 15.30
N ILE A 2 14.10 -8.59 14.44
CA ILE A 2 14.17 -9.49 13.29
C ILE A 2 13.94 -8.67 12.02
N ILE A 3 14.85 -8.79 11.07
CA ILE A 3 14.70 -8.25 9.71
C ILE A 3 14.64 -9.44 8.76
N VAL A 4 13.53 -9.59 8.06
CA VAL A 4 13.27 -10.66 7.10
C VAL A 4 13.22 -10.06 5.70
N LYS A 5 14.19 -10.43 4.86
CA LYS A 5 14.11 -10.14 3.43
C LYS A 5 13.10 -11.10 2.79
N MET A 6 11.92 -10.58 2.45
CA MET A 6 10.83 -11.37 1.88
C MET A 6 11.12 -11.73 0.41
N ASN A 7 11.72 -10.79 -0.33
CA ASN A 7 12.24 -10.97 -1.68
C ASN A 7 13.24 -9.84 -2.01
N ASP A 8 13.70 -9.75 -3.25
CA ASP A 8 14.68 -8.73 -3.67
C ASP A 8 14.17 -7.29 -3.61
N SER A 9 12.86 -7.10 -3.58
CA SER A 9 12.21 -5.79 -3.55
C SER A 9 11.55 -5.45 -2.21
N SER A 10 11.46 -6.36 -1.25
CA SER A 10 10.74 -6.11 -0.01
C SER A 10 11.38 -6.75 1.23
N VAL A 11 11.37 -5.99 2.31
CA VAL A 11 11.86 -6.38 3.64
C VAL A 11 10.78 -6.07 4.67
N GLU A 12 10.60 -7.00 5.61
CA GLU A 12 9.82 -6.78 6.83
C GLU A 12 10.77 -6.75 8.03
N CYS A 13 10.62 -5.73 8.87
CA CYS A 13 11.28 -5.68 10.17
C CYS A 13 10.22 -5.73 11.27
N SER A 14 10.46 -6.58 12.26
CA SER A 14 9.67 -6.66 13.49
C SER A 14 10.58 -6.49 14.70
N ILE A 15 10.16 -5.61 15.61
CA ILE A 15 10.86 -5.34 16.88
C ILE A 15 9.86 -5.59 18.00
N ALA A 16 10.19 -6.51 18.90
CA ALA A 16 9.31 -6.82 20.01
C ALA A 16 9.27 -5.66 21.02
N ALA A 17 8.13 -5.50 21.71
CA ALA A 17 7.96 -4.47 22.74
C ALA A 17 9.07 -4.50 23.81
N SER A 18 9.51 -5.71 24.19
CA SER A 18 10.59 -5.92 25.16
C SER A 18 11.92 -5.35 24.67
N GLU A 19 12.23 -5.51 23.38
CA GLU A 19 13.49 -5.05 22.78
C GLU A 19 13.54 -3.54 22.67
N LEU A 20 12.41 -2.90 22.34
CA LEU A 20 12.29 -1.44 22.40
C LEU A 20 12.50 -0.91 23.81
N LYS A 21 11.91 -1.59 24.80
CA LYS A 21 12.03 -1.20 26.21
C LYS A 21 13.48 -1.30 26.71
N GLU A 22 14.22 -2.33 26.28
CA GLU A 22 15.64 -2.51 26.63
C GLU A 22 16.52 -1.34 26.17
N ILE A 23 16.17 -0.72 25.02
CA ILE A 23 16.86 0.46 24.49
C ILE A 23 16.20 1.80 24.90
N GLY A 24 15.24 1.76 25.82
CA GLY A 24 14.57 2.95 26.36
C GLY A 24 13.60 3.62 25.39
N LEU A 25 13.05 2.88 24.43
CA LEU A 25 12.07 3.35 23.46
C LEU A 25 10.71 2.69 23.68
N THR A 26 9.66 3.34 23.17
CA THR A 26 8.33 2.76 23.07
C THR A 26 7.84 2.80 21.61
N PRO A 27 6.97 1.86 21.20
CA PRO A 27 6.37 1.89 19.87
C PRO A 27 5.66 3.23 19.57
N GLU A 28 5.00 3.82 20.56
CA GLU A 28 4.31 5.11 20.42
C GLU A 28 5.30 6.24 20.13
N ALA A 29 6.44 6.26 20.83
CA ALA A 29 7.49 7.24 20.58
C ALA A 29 8.05 7.12 19.15
N LEU A 30 8.15 5.90 18.62
CA LEU A 30 8.55 5.65 17.23
C LEU A 30 7.48 6.12 16.23
N MET A 31 6.20 5.81 16.49
CA MET A 31 5.08 6.21 15.63
C MET A 31 4.89 7.74 15.59
N ASN A 32 5.08 8.40 16.73
CA ASN A 32 4.91 9.85 16.87
C ASN A 32 6.13 10.66 16.42
N GLY A 33 7.24 10.01 16.08
CA GLY A 33 8.47 10.68 15.66
C GLY A 33 9.14 11.46 16.79
N GLU A 34 9.10 10.95 18.02
CA GLU A 34 9.77 11.58 19.15
C GLU A 34 11.29 11.60 18.94
N LYS A 35 11.97 12.61 19.49
CA LYS A 35 13.39 12.89 19.23
C LYS A 35 14.31 11.69 19.46
N ASN A 36 14.05 10.89 20.50
CA ASN A 36 14.84 9.70 20.83
C ASN A 36 14.57 8.55 19.85
N GLY A 37 13.36 8.48 19.30
CA GLY A 37 12.97 7.48 18.30
C GLY A 37 13.53 7.76 16.91
N ILE A 38 13.76 9.03 16.54
CA ILE A 38 14.27 9.42 15.22
C ILE A 38 15.63 8.78 14.94
N VAL A 39 16.58 8.85 15.89
CA VAL A 39 17.93 8.30 15.70
C VAL A 39 17.89 6.80 15.44
N PHE A 40 17.05 6.08 16.19
CA PHE A 40 16.84 4.65 16.00
C PHE A 40 16.21 4.36 14.64
N LEU A 41 15.17 5.11 14.25
CA LEU A 41 14.54 4.95 12.95
C LEU A 41 15.48 5.25 11.79
N ASP A 42 16.40 6.21 11.92
CA ASP A 42 17.39 6.51 10.89
C ASP A 42 18.37 5.36 10.69
N GLN A 43 18.86 4.75 11.78
CA GLN A 43 19.68 3.54 11.72
C GLN A 43 18.92 2.38 11.06
N MET A 44 17.67 2.17 11.45
CA MET A 44 16.79 1.17 10.84
C MET A 44 16.57 1.40 9.35
N ASN A 45 16.31 2.66 8.95
CA ASN A 45 16.12 3.01 7.55
C ASN A 45 17.40 2.74 6.75
N GLN A 46 18.58 2.98 7.32
CA GLN A 46 19.86 2.67 6.68
C GLN A 46 20.03 1.16 6.49
N GLU A 47 19.83 0.36 7.54
CA GLU A 47 19.96 -1.10 7.46
C GLU A 47 18.97 -1.71 6.44
N ILE A 48 17.73 -1.23 6.42
CA ILE A 48 16.72 -1.64 5.44
C ILE A 48 17.17 -1.31 4.01
N ARG A 49 17.74 -0.11 3.78
CA ARG A 49 18.24 0.28 2.46
C ARG A 49 19.40 -0.61 2.00
N GLU A 50 20.30 -0.94 2.91
CA GLU A 50 21.44 -1.83 2.63
C GLU A 50 20.95 -3.25 2.28
N GLN A 51 20.02 -3.81 3.06
CA GLN A 51 19.41 -5.13 2.80
C GLN A 51 18.69 -5.21 1.44
N LEU A 52 18.06 -4.11 1.02
CA LEU A 52 17.38 -3.99 -0.26
C LEU A 52 18.32 -3.64 -1.43
N GLY A 53 19.58 -3.29 -1.16
CA GLY A 53 20.48 -2.74 -2.17
C GLY A 53 19.85 -1.52 -2.87
N TYR A 54 19.20 -0.65 -2.09
CA TYR A 54 18.43 0.48 -2.59
C TYR A 54 19.33 1.53 -3.27
N ASN A 55 18.96 1.93 -4.48
CA ASN A 55 19.61 3.00 -5.23
C ASN A 55 18.73 4.26 -5.31
N PRO A 56 19.03 5.32 -4.55
CA PRO A 56 18.21 6.54 -4.52
C PRO A 56 18.15 7.31 -5.84
N ASP A 57 19.06 7.05 -6.79
CA ASP A 57 19.07 7.73 -8.09
C ASP A 57 18.06 7.12 -9.08
N ARG A 58 17.56 5.91 -8.80
CA ARG A 58 16.74 5.12 -9.75
C ARG A 58 15.53 4.43 -9.14
N GLU A 59 15.47 4.36 -7.82
CA GLU A 59 14.45 3.62 -7.08
C GLU A 59 13.80 4.53 -6.04
N VAL A 60 12.56 4.21 -5.67
CA VAL A 60 11.84 4.81 -4.54
C VAL A 60 11.64 3.76 -3.47
N LEU A 61 11.83 4.14 -2.21
CA LEU A 61 11.55 3.30 -1.06
C LEU A 61 10.22 3.71 -0.42
N LEU A 62 9.21 2.85 -0.51
CA LEU A 62 7.97 2.97 0.24
C LEU A 62 8.11 2.23 1.57
N MET A 63 7.81 2.93 2.66
CA MET A 63 7.87 2.36 4.01
C MET A 63 6.55 2.59 4.74
N SER A 64 6.00 1.52 5.29
CA SER A 64 4.88 1.54 6.22
C SER A 64 5.38 1.19 7.62
N ARG A 65 4.84 1.85 8.64
CA ARG A 65 5.18 1.61 10.05
C ARG A 65 3.89 1.39 10.82
N ASN A 66 3.82 0.31 11.60
CA ASN A 66 2.63 -0.06 12.35
C ASN A 66 3.01 -0.61 13.72
N MET A 67 2.10 -0.44 14.68
CA MET A 67 2.18 -1.09 15.99
C MET A 67 1.16 -2.23 16.04
N ALA A 68 1.61 -3.43 16.41
CA ALA A 68 0.75 -4.57 16.60
C ALA A 68 0.10 -4.57 18.00
N PRO A 69 -0.99 -5.34 18.22
CA PRO A 69 -1.69 -5.37 19.50
C PRO A 69 -0.85 -5.83 20.69
N ASP A 70 0.23 -6.59 20.44
CA ASP A 70 1.19 -7.03 21.45
C ASP A 70 2.26 -5.97 21.79
N GLY A 71 2.14 -4.78 21.19
CA GLY A 71 3.09 -3.68 21.36
C GLY A 71 4.36 -3.85 20.53
N SER A 72 4.45 -4.82 19.62
CA SER A 72 5.56 -4.88 18.69
C SER A 72 5.45 -3.80 17.61
N PHE A 73 6.60 -3.34 17.13
CA PHE A 73 6.72 -2.33 16.09
C PHE A 73 7.17 -2.99 14.79
N HIS A 74 6.40 -2.76 13.72
CA HIS A 74 6.63 -3.34 12.41
C HIS A 74 6.96 -2.26 11.40
N ILE A 75 8.02 -2.49 10.62
CA ILE A 75 8.35 -1.70 9.44
C ILE A 75 8.24 -2.62 8.23
N TYR A 76 7.40 -2.25 7.28
CA TYR A 76 7.35 -2.91 5.98
C TYR A 76 7.90 -1.97 4.92
N ALA A 77 8.93 -2.41 4.20
CA ALA A 77 9.61 -1.62 3.20
C ALA A 77 9.59 -2.31 1.84
N ILE A 78 9.21 -1.57 0.80
CA ILE A 78 9.27 -2.00 -0.59
C ILE A 78 10.12 -0.99 -1.37
N LYS A 79 11.12 -1.47 -2.11
CA LYS A 79 11.76 -0.67 -3.14
C LYS A 79 11.05 -0.86 -4.48
N MET A 80 10.88 0.23 -5.21
CA MET A 80 10.26 0.26 -6.52
C MET A 80 11.21 0.93 -7.50
N THR A 81 11.45 0.30 -8.64
CA THR A 81 12.16 0.91 -9.78
C THR A 81 11.28 1.94 -10.48
N ASN A 82 11.86 2.76 -11.36
CA ASN A 82 11.09 3.65 -12.22
C ASN A 82 10.09 2.88 -13.08
N GLU A 83 10.48 1.69 -13.56
CA GLU A 83 9.62 0.78 -14.30
C GLU A 83 8.45 0.29 -13.45
N ASP A 84 8.67 -0.06 -12.18
CA ASP A 84 7.61 -0.46 -11.27
C ASP A 84 6.63 0.69 -10.99
N ILE A 85 7.14 1.91 -10.82
CA ILE A 85 6.33 3.13 -10.61
C ILE A 85 5.47 3.41 -11.84
N GLN A 86 6.07 3.35 -13.04
CA GLN A 86 5.36 3.56 -14.29
C GLN A 86 4.28 2.49 -14.49
N ALA A 87 4.61 1.22 -14.30
CA ALA A 87 3.65 0.13 -14.41
C ALA A 87 2.50 0.27 -13.39
N ALA A 88 2.78 0.70 -12.17
CA ALA A 88 1.74 0.97 -11.17
C ALA A 88 0.85 2.14 -11.58
N GLY A 89 1.44 3.24 -12.07
CA GLY A 89 0.70 4.39 -12.58
C GLY A 89 -0.17 4.05 -13.78
N GLU A 90 0.35 3.26 -14.73
CA GLU A 90 -0.40 2.79 -15.90
C GLU A 90 -1.60 1.93 -15.50
N ARG A 91 -1.45 1.00 -14.55
CA ARG A 91 -2.57 0.20 -14.04
C ARG A 91 -3.67 1.06 -13.41
N ILE A 92 -3.29 2.03 -12.57
CA ILE A 92 -4.25 2.96 -11.95
C ILE A 92 -4.97 3.76 -13.04
N ARG A 93 -4.21 4.24 -14.03
CA ARG A 93 -4.75 5.01 -15.15
C ARG A 93 -5.73 4.19 -15.97
N GLU A 94 -5.40 2.95 -16.32
CA GLU A 94 -6.28 2.04 -17.08
C GLU A 94 -7.57 1.72 -16.32
N ALA A 95 -7.48 1.40 -15.03
CA ALA A 95 -8.64 1.16 -14.20
C ALA A 95 -9.53 2.40 -14.07
N ALA A 96 -8.93 3.59 -13.89
CA ALA A 96 -9.67 4.84 -13.86
C ALA A 96 -10.39 5.11 -15.19
N TYR A 97 -9.74 4.87 -16.34
CA TYR A 97 -10.39 5.01 -17.64
C TYR A 97 -11.55 4.03 -17.83
N SER A 98 -11.38 2.76 -17.43
CA SER A 98 -12.45 1.75 -17.47
C SER A 98 -13.66 2.18 -16.62
N MET A 99 -13.41 2.67 -15.40
CA MET A 99 -14.47 3.17 -14.53
C MET A 99 -15.18 4.37 -15.15
N LEU A 100 -14.43 5.35 -15.67
CA LEU A 100 -14.99 6.54 -16.32
C LEU A 100 -15.88 6.17 -17.51
N GLU A 101 -15.50 5.18 -18.30
CA GLU A 101 -16.32 4.68 -19.40
C GLU A 101 -17.62 4.03 -18.89
N LYS A 102 -17.55 3.26 -17.78
CA LYS A 102 -18.71 2.63 -17.13
C LYS A 102 -19.68 3.64 -16.51
N VAL A 103 -19.19 4.77 -16.02
CA VAL A 103 -20.02 5.88 -15.48
C VAL A 103 -20.28 7.00 -16.48
N SER A 104 -20.11 6.73 -17.77
CA SER A 104 -20.42 7.70 -18.83
C SER A 104 -21.87 8.19 -18.75
N GLN A 105 -22.09 9.44 -19.18
CA GLN A 105 -23.41 10.06 -19.13
C GLN A 105 -24.48 9.25 -19.87
N ASP A 106 -24.12 8.61 -20.98
CA ASP A 106 -25.03 7.76 -21.75
C ASP A 106 -25.47 6.53 -20.96
N LYS A 107 -24.55 5.86 -20.25
CA LYS A 107 -24.87 4.73 -19.38
C LYS A 107 -25.72 5.14 -18.17
N LEU A 108 -25.42 6.30 -17.58
CA LEU A 108 -26.22 6.86 -16.50
C LEU A 108 -27.64 7.22 -16.97
N ASN A 109 -27.77 7.83 -18.15
CA ASN A 109 -29.07 8.15 -18.76
C ASN A 109 -29.89 6.88 -19.05
N ALA A 110 -29.24 5.82 -19.54
CA ALA A 110 -29.89 4.53 -19.74
C ALA A 110 -30.46 3.99 -18.42
N ILE A 111 -29.71 4.02 -17.32
CA ILE A 111 -30.19 3.58 -16.00
C ILE A 111 -31.30 4.49 -15.47
N THR A 112 -31.16 5.82 -15.59
CA THR A 112 -32.15 6.75 -15.06
C THR A 112 -33.48 6.72 -15.81
N SER A 113 -33.47 6.28 -17.08
CA SER A 113 -34.68 6.04 -17.89
C SER A 113 -35.50 4.82 -17.45
N LEU A 114 -34.90 3.89 -16.70
CA LEU A 114 -35.59 2.71 -16.17
C LEU A 114 -36.39 3.04 -14.90
N SER A 115 -37.28 2.13 -14.50
CA SER A 115 -38.10 2.28 -13.28
C SER A 115 -38.16 0.99 -12.46
N GLY A 116 -38.50 1.14 -11.17
CA GLY A 116 -38.72 0.03 -10.24
C GLY A 116 -37.54 -0.94 -10.15
N LYS A 117 -37.84 -2.23 -10.23
CA LYS A 117 -36.85 -3.33 -10.10
C LYS A 117 -35.74 -3.25 -11.15
N ALA A 118 -36.07 -2.97 -12.41
CA ALA A 118 -35.09 -2.92 -13.51
C ALA A 118 -34.04 -1.82 -13.30
N LYS A 119 -34.44 -0.66 -12.77
CA LYS A 119 -33.50 0.42 -12.40
C LYS A 119 -32.56 -0.04 -11.28
N GLY A 120 -33.10 -0.71 -10.26
CA GLY A 120 -32.31 -1.24 -9.14
C GLY A 120 -31.28 -2.28 -9.59
N GLU A 121 -31.68 -3.22 -10.46
CA GLU A 121 -30.77 -4.23 -11.01
C GLU A 121 -29.67 -3.62 -11.88
N ALA A 122 -30.02 -2.67 -12.76
CA ALA A 122 -29.06 -2.00 -13.62
C ALA A 122 -28.04 -1.18 -12.81
N LEU A 123 -28.50 -0.48 -11.77
CA LEU A 123 -27.62 0.25 -10.86
C LEU A 123 -26.73 -0.68 -10.04
N GLY A 124 -27.28 -1.79 -9.54
CA GLY A 124 -26.51 -2.80 -8.80
C GLY A 124 -25.39 -3.39 -9.65
N LYS A 125 -25.70 -3.73 -10.91
CA LYS A 125 -24.70 -4.23 -11.87
C LYS A 125 -23.56 -3.24 -12.09
N LEU A 126 -23.88 -1.96 -12.27
CA LEU A 126 -22.87 -0.90 -12.41
C LEU A 126 -21.92 -0.85 -11.21
N PHE A 127 -22.46 -0.90 -9.98
CA PHE A 127 -21.63 -0.89 -8.77
C PHE A 127 -20.74 -2.14 -8.65
N SER A 128 -21.26 -3.32 -8.99
CA SER A 128 -20.46 -4.55 -9.02
C SER A 128 -19.30 -4.46 -10.03
N GLU A 129 -19.59 -4.00 -11.25
CA GLU A 129 -18.57 -3.86 -12.31
C GLU A 129 -17.49 -2.82 -11.97
N ILE A 130 -17.83 -1.75 -11.24
CA ILE A 130 -16.86 -0.77 -10.74
C ILE A 130 -16.03 -1.38 -9.60
N SER A 131 -16.66 -2.12 -8.68
CA SER A 131 -15.96 -2.74 -7.56
C SER A 131 -14.94 -3.78 -8.03
N GLU A 132 -15.27 -4.55 -9.07
CA GLU A 132 -14.34 -5.47 -9.73
C GLU A 132 -13.13 -4.75 -10.34
N ASP A 133 -13.35 -3.63 -11.05
CA ASP A 133 -12.25 -2.84 -11.62
C ASP A 133 -11.35 -2.25 -10.53
N VAL A 134 -11.92 -1.79 -9.41
CA VAL A 134 -11.15 -1.30 -8.26
C VAL A 134 -10.27 -2.43 -7.71
N ASN A 135 -10.85 -3.61 -7.53
CA ASN A 135 -10.12 -4.76 -7.00
C ASN A 135 -8.96 -5.18 -7.92
N ARG A 136 -9.12 -5.11 -9.25
CA ARG A 136 -8.03 -5.41 -10.21
C ARG A 136 -6.83 -4.47 -10.10
N VAL A 137 -6.99 -3.26 -9.57
CA VAL A 137 -5.84 -2.36 -9.28
C VAL A 137 -4.96 -2.94 -8.17
N TYR A 138 -5.58 -3.59 -7.18
CA TYR A 138 -4.92 -4.10 -5.97
C TYR A 138 -4.53 -5.57 -6.05
N THR A 139 -5.22 -6.37 -6.88
CA THR A 139 -4.88 -7.78 -7.10
C THR A 139 -3.97 -7.90 -8.32
N ARG A 140 -2.67 -8.06 -8.06
CA ARG A 140 -1.74 -8.62 -9.03
C ARG A 140 -2.26 -10.02 -9.40
N GLU A 141 -2.52 -10.30 -10.68
CA GLU A 141 -2.49 -11.69 -11.13
C GLU A 141 -1.06 -12.19 -10.87
N GLN A 142 -0.91 -12.99 -9.82
CA GLN A 142 0.27 -13.81 -9.57
C GLN A 142 0.26 -14.92 -10.62
N HIS A 143 0.78 -14.66 -11.81
CA HIS A 143 1.07 -15.69 -12.81
C HIS A 143 2.43 -15.46 -13.43
#